data_AF-A0A0A8YPW7-F1
#
_entry.id   AF-A0A0A8YPW7-F1
#
_cell.length_a   1.000
_cell.length_b   1.000
_cell.length_c   1.000
_cell.angle_alpha   90.00
_cell.angle_beta   90.00
_cell.angle_gamma   90.00
#
_symmetry.space_group_name_H-M   'P 1'
#
loop_
_entity.id
_entity.type
_entity.pdbx_description
1 polymer ?
#
loop_
_entity_poly.entity_id
_entity_poly.type
_entity_poly.pdbx_seq_one_letter_code
_entity_poly.pdbx_strand_id
1 'polypeptide(L)' 'MFKRFNETLDLPFYMEIIVSMAWSIWTTRNDWILNGIDPIVQGCRARFKHEFAMVVKICFFFFSFDVS' A
#
# COMPACT_ATOMS: atom_id res chain seq x y z
N MET A 1 -10.02 -19.18 -1.97
CA MET A 1 -9.05 -18.32 -2.68
C MET A 1 -8.22 -17.45 -1.73
N PHE A 2 -8.61 -17.33 -0.44
CA PHE A 2 -7.85 -16.69 0.64
C PHE A 2 -7.72 -17.60 1.89
N LYS A 3 -7.87 -18.93 1.73
CA LYS A 3 -8.19 -19.86 2.85
C LYS A 3 -7.14 -20.02 3.95
N ARG A 4 -5.99 -19.32 3.86
CA ARG A 4 -4.87 -19.42 4.82
C ARG A 4 -4.39 -18.05 5.27
N PHE A 5 -5.33 -17.15 5.57
CA PHE A 5 -5.01 -15.82 6.09
C PHE A 5 -4.13 -15.84 7.36
N ASN A 6 -3.99 -16.98 8.07
CA ASN A 6 -3.37 -17.00 9.38
C ASN A 6 -2.58 -18.26 9.78
N GLU A 7 -2.16 -19.12 8.84
CA GLU A 7 -1.21 -20.20 9.19
C GLU A 7 0.27 -19.80 8.99
N THR A 8 0.52 -18.63 8.40
CA THR A 8 1.86 -18.13 8.02
C THR A 8 2.06 -16.68 8.44
N LEU A 9 1.79 -16.36 9.71
CA LEU A 9 1.78 -14.98 10.22
C LEU A 9 3.15 -14.36 10.54
N ASP A 10 4.23 -14.73 9.84
CA ASP A 10 5.53 -14.07 10.03
C ASP A 10 6.02 -13.24 8.83
N LEU A 11 5.27 -13.17 7.70
CA LEU A 11 5.86 -12.66 6.46
C LEU A 11 5.04 -11.72 5.54
N PRO A 12 3.69 -11.59 5.54
CA PRO A 12 3.03 -10.80 4.49
C PRO A 12 2.79 -9.32 4.82
N PHE A 13 2.82 -8.88 6.08
CA PHE A 13 2.51 -7.47 6.42
C PHE A 13 3.64 -6.50 6.01
N TYR A 14 4.90 -6.91 6.20
CA TYR A 14 6.04 -6.08 5.82
C TYR A 14 6.21 -5.98 4.30
N MET A 15 5.91 -7.05 3.57
CA MET A 15 5.98 -7.05 2.10
C MET A 15 4.99 -6.08 1.48
N GLU A 16 3.74 -6.03 1.98
CA GLU A 16 2.75 -5.04 1.52
C GLU A 16 3.21 -3.60 1.82
N ILE A 17 3.78 -3.36 3.01
CA ILE A 17 4.34 -2.05 3.36
C ILE A 17 5.47 -1.66 2.38
N ILE A 18 6.41 -2.56 2.10
CA ILE A 18 7.52 -2.29 1.17
C ILE A 18 6.99 -2.01 -0.23
N VAL A 19 6.06 -2.83 -0.73
CA VAL A 19 5.50 -2.69 -2.08
C VAL A 19 4.73 -1.37 -2.21
N SER A 20 3.90 -1.01 -1.22
CA SER A 20 3.20 0.29 -1.21
C SER A 20 4.17 1.48 -1.10
N MET A 21 5.26 1.35 -0.34
CA MET A 21 6.29 2.38 -0.22
C MET A 21 7.06 2.54 -1.53
N ALA A 22 7.47 1.44 -2.16
CA ALA A 22 8.15 1.41 -3.45
C ALA A 22 7.28 2.03 -4.56
N TRP A 23 5.97 1.73 -4.56
CA TRP A 23 5.00 2.33 -5.47
C TRP A 23 4.90 3.85 -5.29
N SER A 24 4.87 4.32 -4.04
CA SER A 24 4.81 5.75 -3.72
C SER A 24 6.07 6.49 -4.19
N ILE A 25 7.24 5.87 -4.03
CA ILE A 25 8.52 6.42 -4.53
C ILE A 25 8.55 6.45 -6.06
N TRP A 26 8.12 5.35 -6.69
CA TRP A 26 8.10 5.24 -8.14
C TRP A 26 7.16 6.26 -8.78
N THR A 27 5.94 6.41 -8.26
CA THR A 27 4.98 7.40 -8.74
C THR A 27 5.48 8.83 -8.52
N THR A 28 6.12 9.13 -7.39
CA THR A 28 6.74 10.45 -7.13
C THR A 28 7.86 10.75 -8.14
N ARG A 29 8.67 9.75 -8.49
CA ARG A 29 9.70 9.88 -9.53
C ARG A 29 9.10 10.07 -10.93
N ASN A 30 8.03 9.37 -11.25
CA ASN A 30 7.36 9.53 -12.54
C ASN A 30 6.71 10.91 -12.66
N ASP A 31 6.12 11.43 -11.58
CA ASP A 31 5.57 12.79 -11.55
C ASP A 31 6.67 13.85 -11.77
N TRP A 32 7.88 13.61 -11.25
CA TRP A 32 9.01 14.48 -11.52
C TRP A 32 9.47 14.46 -12.99
N ILE A 33 9.58 13.27 -13.58
CA ILE A 33 10.05 13.11 -14.96
C ILE A 33 9.01 13.58 -15.98
N LEU A 34 7.72 13.30 -15.75
CA LEU A 34 6.64 13.53 -16.72
C LEU A 34 5.97 14.89 -16.54
N ASN A 35 5.83 15.37 -15.31
CA ASN A 35 5.09 16.58 -14.99
C ASN A 35 5.99 17.71 -14.44
N GLY A 36 7.29 17.46 -14.27
CA GLY A 36 8.23 18.44 -13.71
C GLY A 36 7.97 18.78 -12.24
N ILE A 37 7.19 17.97 -11.53
CA ILE A 37 6.83 18.21 -10.13
C ILE A 37 8.02 17.83 -9.24
N ASP A 38 8.51 18.77 -8.43
CA ASP A 38 9.61 18.47 -7.53
C ASP A 38 9.26 17.33 -6.56
N PRO A 39 10.13 16.31 -6.44
CA PRO A 39 9.87 15.17 -5.57
C PRO A 39 10.04 15.59 -4.10
N ILE A 40 8.92 15.89 -3.43
CA ILE A 40 8.92 16.23 -2.00
C ILE A 40 8.66 14.95 -1.18
N VAL A 41 9.56 14.66 -0.23
CA VAL A 41 9.45 13.50 0.68
C VAL A 41 8.12 13.47 1.43
N GLN A 42 7.62 14.64 1.82
CA GLN A 42 6.31 14.78 2.46
C GLN A 42 5.16 14.36 1.53
N GLY A 43 5.23 14.69 0.23
CA GLY A 43 4.24 14.29 -0.77
C GLY A 43 4.22 12.78 -0.98
N CYS A 44 5.41 12.16 -1.10
CA CYS A 44 5.55 10.70 -1.19
C CYS A 44 4.98 9.99 0.06
N ARG A 45 5.27 10.51 1.27
CA ARG A 45 4.75 9.97 2.53
C ARG A 45 3.23 10.12 2.65
N ALA A 46 2.67 11.25 2.21
CA ALA A 46 1.23 11.46 2.20
C ALA A 46 0.53 10.50 1.24
N ARG A 47 1.08 10.30 0.04
CA ARG A 47 0.60 9.33 -0.95
C ARG A 47 0.66 7.90 -0.42
N PHE A 48 1.79 7.52 0.18
CA PHE A 48 1.93 6.21 0.84
C PHE A 48 0.85 5.97 1.88
N LYS A 49 0.62 6.92 2.79
CA LYS A 49 -0.42 6.78 3.83
C LYS A 49 -1.82 6.64 3.24
N HIS A 50 -2.11 7.37 2.17
CA HIS A 50 -3.41 7.32 1.50
C HIS A 50 -3.65 5.94 0.86
N GLU A 51 -2.71 5.47 0.04
CA GLU A 51 -2.74 4.17 -0.62
C GLU A 51 -2.79 3.01 0.40
N PHE A 52 -1.91 3.06 1.40
CA PHE A 52 -1.85 2.04 2.43
C PHE A 52 -3.15 1.97 3.26
N ALA A 53 -3.74 3.12 3.59
CA ALA A 53 -5.03 3.16 4.29
C ALA A 53 -6.17 2.55 3.46
N MET A 54 -6.14 2.68 2.13
CA MET A 54 -7.12 2.04 1.25
C MET A 54 -6.94 0.52 1.23
N VAL A 55 -5.70 0.03 1.09
CA VAL A 55 -5.39 -1.40 1.13
C VAL A 55 -5.83 -2.04 2.44
N VAL A 56 -5.53 -1.40 3.58
CA VAL A 56 -5.97 -1.87 4.90
C VAL A 56 -7.49 -1.89 5.04
N LYS A 57 -8.18 -0.85 4.56
CA LYS A 57 -9.65 -0.80 4.56
C LYS A 57 -10.28 -1.90 3.71
N ILE A 58 -9.73 -2.14 2.52
CA ILE A 58 -10.21 -3.19 1.61
C ILE A 58 -10.00 -4.58 2.24
N CYS A 59 -8.84 -4.82 2.85
CA CYS A 59 -8.57 -6.06 3.59
C CYS A 59 -9.57 -6.26 4.75
N PHE A 60 -9.88 -5.21 5.50
CA PHE A 60 -10.86 -5.26 6.59
C PHE A 60 -12.30 -5.53 6.10
N PHE A 61 -12.68 -4.92 4.98
CA PHE A 61 -14.00 -5.14 4.37
C PHE A 61 -14.14 -6.57 3.83
N PHE A 62 -13.12 -7.11 3.17
CA PHE A 62 -13.11 -8.49 2.68
C PHE A 62 -13.20 -9.52 3.81
N PHE A 63 -12.53 -9.25 4.95
CA PHE A 63 -12.61 -10.10 6.13
C PHE A 63 -14.01 -10.08 6.80
N SER A 64 -14.71 -8.94 6.74
CA SER A 64 -16.08 -8.84 7.30
C SER A 64 -17.11 -9.59 6.45
N PHE A 65 -16.90 -9.69 5.13
CA PHE A 65 -17.79 -10.40 4.21
C PHE A 65 -17.60 -11.93 4.23
N ASP A 66 -16.39 -12.42 4.54
CA ASP A 66 -16.09 -13.86 4.66
C ASP A 66 -16.67 -14.50 5.95
N VAL A 67 -17.09 -13.68 6.92
CA VAL A 67 -17.65 -14.10 8.23
C VAL A 67 -19.19 -14.09 8.27
N SER A 68 -19.89 -13.69 7.19
CA SER A 68 -21.37 -13.67 7.10
C SER A 68 -21.89 -14.77 6.17
#